data_AF-A0A970FMP7-F1
#
_entry.id   AF-A0A970FMP7-F1
#
_cell.length_a   1.000
_cell.length_b   1.000
_cell.length_c   1.000
_cell.angle_alpha   90.00
_cell.angle_beta   90.00
_cell.angle_gamma   90.00
#
_symmetry.space_group_name_H-M   'P 1'
#
loop_
_entity.id
_entity.type
_entity.pdbx_description
1 polymer ?
#
loop_
_entity_poly.entity_id
_entity_poly.type
_entity_poly.pdbx_seq_one_letter_code
_entity_poly.pdbx_strand_id
1 'polypeptide(L)' 'MWTVVYMAQNKDVAEKLKSILEEDGILVRINPISRKEKANDYFEVSVPESEVEEAHSIIIEKGY' A
#
# COMPACT_ATOMS: atom_id res chain seq x y z
N MET A 1 3.04 11.95 -9.59
CA MET A 1 1.90 11.02 -9.83
C MET A 1 1.79 10.08 -8.64
N TRP A 2 0.65 9.41 -8.39
CA TRP A 2 0.56 8.37 -7.36
C TRP A 2 0.67 7.01 -8.04
N THR A 3 1.56 6.16 -7.54
CA THR A 3 1.89 4.86 -8.12
C THR A 3 1.51 3.77 -7.13
N VAL A 4 0.76 2.77 -7.60
CA VAL A 4 0.39 1.61 -6.80
C VAL A 4 1.61 0.70 -6.67
N VAL A 5 2.08 0.48 -5.45
CA VAL A 5 3.24 -0.37 -5.14
C VAL A 5 2.83 -1.72 -4.57
N TYR A 6 1.61 -1.83 -4.02
CA TYR A 6 1.10 -3.06 -3.43
C TYR A 6 -0.42 -3.18 -3.52
N MET A 7 -0.93 -4.41 -3.65
CA MET A 7 -2.35 -4.73 -3.58
C MET A 7 -2.60 -5.65 -2.40
N ALA A 8 -3.07 -5.08 -1.30
CA ALA A 8 -3.40 -5.84 -0.10
C ALA A 8 -4.78 -6.49 -0.25
N GLN A 9 -4.90 -7.77 0.13
CA GLN A 9 -6.18 -8.50 0.08
C GLN A 9 -7.08 -8.26 1.30
N ASN A 10 -6.56 -7.49 2.28
CA ASN A 10 -7.23 -7.17 3.53
C ASN A 10 -6.82 -5.77 3.98
N LYS A 11 -7.73 -5.08 4.70
CA LYS A 11 -7.48 -3.75 5.26
C LYS A 11 -6.31 -3.73 6.24
N ASP A 12 -6.20 -4.78 7.06
CA ASP A 12 -5.14 -4.93 8.06
C ASP A 12 -3.74 -4.89 7.44
N VAL A 13 -3.53 -5.63 6.35
CA VAL A 13 -2.25 -5.63 5.62
C VAL A 13 -1.98 -4.26 5.01
N ALA A 14 -2.99 -3.61 4.43
CA ALA A 14 -2.85 -2.28 3.85
C ALA A 14 -2.48 -1.23 4.92
N GLU A 15 -3.15 -1.27 6.07
CA GLU A 15 -2.90 -0.36 7.20
C GLU A 15 -1.52 -0.60 7.81
N LYS A 16 -1.10 -1.85 7.95
CA LYS A 16 0.23 -2.18 8.43
C LYS A 16 1.33 -1.68 7.48
N LEU A 17 1.15 -1.89 6.17
CA LEU A 17 2.10 -1.39 5.17
C LEU A 17 2.16 0.14 5.18
N LYS A 18 1.00 0.80 5.29
CA LYS A 18 0.90 2.25 5.44
C LYS A 18 1.64 2.73 6.69
N SER A 19 1.42 2.13 7.85
CA SER A 19 2.11 2.53 9.08
C SER A 19 3.62 2.40 8.95
N ILE A 20 4.12 1.28 8.44
CA ILE A 20 5.57 1.07 8.26
C ILE A 20 6.18 2.12 7.35
N LEU A 21 5.54 2.43 6.23
CA LEU A 21 6.02 3.42 5.28
C LEU A 21 5.89 4.85 5.84
N GLU A 22 4.79 5.18 6.54
CA GLU A 22 4.61 6.48 7.19
C GLU A 22 5.59 6.70 8.34
N GLU A 23 6.01 5.65 9.05
CA GLU A 23 7.07 5.71 10.08
C GLU A 23 8.43 6.12 9.50
N ASP A 24 8.70 5.73 8.25
CA ASP A 24 9.91 6.13 7.51
C ASP A 24 9.77 7.53 6.86
N GLY A 25 8.61 8.18 7.00
CA GLY A 25 8.31 9.50 6.42
C GLY A 25 7.73 9.46 5.00
N ILE A 26 7.41 8.27 4.49
CA ILE A 26 6.85 8.09 3.14
C ILE A 26 5.34 8.30 3.17
N LEU A 27 4.84 9.09 2.22
CA LEU A 27 3.41 9.33 2.07
C LEU A 27 2.70 8.14 1.43
N VAL A 28 1.72 7.57 2.12
CA VAL A 28 0.95 6.42 1.63
C VAL A 28 -0.53 6.71 1.54
N ARG A 29 -1.15 6.27 0.43
CA ARG A 29 -2.60 6.26 0.24
C ARG A 29 -3.09 4.84 0.08
N ILE A 30 -4.10 4.51 0.89
CA ILE A 30 -4.86 3.27 0.75
C ILE A 30 -6.16 3.59 0.04
N ASN A 31 -6.42 2.94 -1.09
CA ASN A 31 -7.67 3.06 -1.84
C ASN A 31 -8.39 1.71 -1.89
N PRO A 32 -9.63 1.60 -1.39
CA PRO A 32 -10.40 0.36 -1.50
C PRO A 32 -10.92 0.16 -2.92
N ILE A 33 -10.71 -1.04 -3.49
CA ILE A 33 -11.20 -1.46 -4.80
C ILE A 33 -12.61 -2.08 -4.68
N SER A 34 -13.50 -1.48 -3.88
CA SER A 34 -14.83 -2.05 -3.66
C SER A 34 -15.70 -1.88 -4.90
N ARG A 35 -15.72 -2.92 -5.76
CA ARG A 35 -16.71 -3.09 -6.82
C ARG A 35 -17.72 -4.10 -6.30
N LYS A 36 -18.96 -3.63 -6.10
CA LYS A 36 -20.10 -4.43 -5.62
C LYS A 36 -20.12 -5.84 -6.23
N GLU A 37 -20.41 -6.81 -5.36
CA GLU A 37 -20.97 -8.16 -5.60
C GLU A 37 -20.14 -9.39 -5.21
N LYS A 38 -18.82 -9.34 -5.00
CA LYS A 38 -18.08 -10.51 -4.47
C LYS A 38 -16.90 -10.15 -3.57
N ALA A 39 -17.21 -9.98 -2.28
CA ALA A 39 -16.49 -10.46 -1.09
C ALA A 39 -14.95 -10.65 -1.06
N ASN A 40 -14.16 -9.95 -1.86
CA ASN A 40 -12.73 -9.76 -1.62
C ASN A 40 -12.44 -8.25 -1.65
N ASP A 41 -12.37 -7.63 -0.47
CA ASP A 41 -12.07 -6.21 -0.32
C ASP A 41 -10.56 -6.01 -0.51
N TYR A 42 -10.15 -5.84 -1.77
CA TYR A 42 -8.77 -5.51 -2.11
C TYR A 42 -8.52 -4.02 -1.87
N PHE A 43 -7.33 -3.70 -1.38
CA PHE A 43 -6.88 -2.36 -1.08
C PHE A 43 -5.61 -2.07 -1.87
N GLU A 44 -5.62 -1.02 -2.67
CA GLU A 44 -4.44 -0.52 -3.34
C GLU A 44 -3.65 0.37 -2.39
N VAL A 45 -2.38 0.07 -2.25
CA VAL A 45 -1.44 0.92 -1.53
C VAL A 45 -0.60 1.67 -2.54
N SER A 46 -0.73 2.99 -2.53
CA SER A 46 -0.07 3.90 -3.46
C SER A 46 0.84 4.87 -2.73
N VAL A 47 1.98 5.18 -3.35
CA VAL A 47 2.96 6.16 -2.87
C VAL A 47 3.23 7.19 -3.97
N PRO A 48 3.70 8.40 -3.64
CA PRO A 48 4.15 9.34 -4.66
C PRO A 48 5.30 8.74 -5.46
N GLU A 49 5.34 9.03 -6.76
CA GLU A 49 6.34 8.50 -7.70
C GLU A 49 7.80 8.66 -7.22
N SER A 50 8.11 9.76 -6.52
CA SER A 50 9.45 10.03 -5.97
C SER A 50 9.89 9.03 -4.90
N GLU A 51 8.95 8.39 -4.21
CA GLU A 51 9.19 7.52 -3.06
C GLU A 51 8.95 6.04 -3.41
N VAL A 52 8.67 5.73 -4.69
CA VAL A 52 8.38 4.36 -5.14
C VAL A 52 9.56 3.44 -4.87
N GLU A 53 10.78 3.88 -5.15
CA GLU A 53 11.99 3.08 -4.94
C GLU A 53 12.19 2.73 -3.46
N GLU A 54 12.03 3.72 -2.57
CA GLU A 54 12.16 3.54 -1.13
C GLU A 54 11.05 2.65 -0.56
N ALA A 55 9.80 2.90 -0.98
CA ALA A 55 8.67 2.06 -0.58
C ALA A 55 8.87 0.60 -1.01
N HIS A 56 9.31 0.35 -2.25
CA HIS A 56 9.62 -1.01 -2.72
C HIS A 56 10.73 -1.67 -1.88
N SER A 57 11.77 -0.93 -1.53
CA SER A 57 12.86 -1.45 -0.69
C SER A 57 12.35 -1.89 0.68
N ILE A 58 11.49 -1.09 1.32
CA ILE A 58 10.89 -1.39 2.62
C ILE A 58 9.94 -2.59 2.54
N ILE A 59 9.13 -2.68 1.48
CA ILE A 59 8.21 -3.82 1.26
C ILE A 59 9.01 -5.13 1.17
N ILE A 60 10.10 -5.13 0.39
CA ILE A 60 10.99 -6.29 0.24
C ILE A 60 11.68 -6.63 1.56
N GLU A 61 12.20 -5.64 2.28
CA GLU A 61 12.88 -5.83 3.56
C GLU A 61 11.94 -6.43 4.62
N LYS A 62 10.68 -5.99 4.64
CA LYS A 62 9.64 -6.49 5.56
C LYS A 62 9.01 -7.81 5.12
N GLY A 63 9.34 -8.31 3.92
CA GLY A 63 8.93 -9.62 3.42
C GLY A 63 7.48 -9.70 2.93
N TYR A 64 6.98 -8.65 2.29
CA TYR A 64 5.63 -8.57 1.72
C TYR A 64 5.53 -8.94 0.24
#